data_AF-A0A371QY77-F1
#
_entry.id   AF-A0A371QY77-F1
#
_cell.length_a   1.000
_cell.length_b   1.000
_cell.length_c   1.000
_cell.angle_alpha   90.00
_cell.angle_beta   90.00
_cell.angle_gamma   90.00
#
_symmetry.space_group_name_H-M   'P 1'
#
loop_
_entity.id
_entity.type
_entity.pdbx_description
1 polymer ?
#
loop_
_entity_poly.entity_id
_entity_poly.type
_entity_poly.pdbx_seq_one_letter_code
_entity_poly.pdbx_strand_id
1 'polypeptide(L)'
;MDIGGDVKAERFVRGSEDVLRRRYGDDAVRKLIEVLTPAREEGTIDLPLAVYDEKGNMVARIVDLKYEFVKGKRKGKRSAGRQVVSQCTGEDCCLRIIVKYETEGERGQLKMEWYWAKGQKKKGEATVTYYYERANISIKNDVEVAVLKALTGKSVEKGKVAFFAEQLNALRRFKQLRNAIDEWRRGKPTPQHVQSPKQ
;
A
#
# COMPACT_ATOMS: atom_id res chain seq x y z
N MET A 1 18.18 10.38 9.25
CA MET A 1 18.34 8.94 9.05
C MET A 1 19.41 8.74 8.00
N ASP A 2 20.39 7.90 8.33
CA ASP A 2 21.74 7.89 7.80
C ASP A 2 21.80 7.20 6.43
N ILE A 3 21.75 7.99 5.35
CA ILE A 3 21.88 7.51 3.95
C ILE A 3 23.30 6.94 3.71
N GLY A 4 24.25 7.21 4.62
CA GLY A 4 25.62 6.69 4.56
C GLY A 4 25.75 5.23 5.00
N GLY A 5 24.80 4.71 5.78
CA GLY A 5 24.83 3.32 6.26
C GLY A 5 24.59 2.30 5.14
N ASP A 6 23.60 2.57 4.29
CA ASP A 6 23.18 1.66 3.20
C ASP A 6 24.23 1.57 2.10
N VAL A 7 24.81 2.71 1.69
CA VAL A 7 25.86 2.76 0.66
C VAL A 7 27.16 2.06 1.13
N LYS A 8 27.47 2.15 2.43
CA LYS A 8 28.62 1.45 3.01
C LYS A 8 28.37 -0.05 3.10
N ALA A 9 27.14 -0.46 3.43
CA ALA A 9 26.75 -1.86 3.46
C ALA A 9 26.80 -2.49 2.05
N GLU A 10 26.25 -1.84 1.02
CA GLU A 10 26.32 -2.32 -0.36
C GLU A 10 27.76 -2.46 -0.87
N ARG A 11 28.62 -1.47 -0.56
CA ARG A 11 30.04 -1.52 -0.94
C ARG A 11 30.78 -2.67 -0.25
N PHE A 12 30.43 -2.96 0.99
CA PHE A 12 30.99 -4.07 1.77
C PHE A 12 30.52 -5.42 1.23
N VAL A 13 29.24 -5.57 0.91
CA VAL A 13 28.67 -6.79 0.31
C VAL A 13 29.33 -7.06 -1.04
N ARG A 14 29.39 -6.07 -1.94
CA ARG A 14 30.02 -6.22 -3.27
C ARG A 14 31.50 -6.58 -3.18
N GLY A 15 32.23 -5.98 -2.23
CA GLY A 15 33.64 -6.32 -1.98
C GLY A 15 33.81 -7.76 -1.47
N SER A 16 32.89 -8.23 -0.64
CA SER A 16 32.90 -9.59 -0.10
C SER A 16 32.54 -10.64 -1.17
N GLU A 17 31.57 -10.35 -2.05
CA GLU A 17 31.21 -11.20 -3.19
C GLU A 17 32.39 -11.40 -4.15
N ASP A 18 33.11 -10.33 -4.50
CA ASP A 18 34.27 -10.42 -5.40
C ASP A 18 35.41 -11.25 -4.81
N VAL A 19 35.68 -11.11 -3.50
CA VAL A 19 36.72 -11.89 -2.81
C VAL A 19 36.32 -13.37 -2.72
N LEU A 20 35.06 -13.64 -2.38
CA LEU A 20 34.54 -15.01 -2.27
C LEU A 20 34.51 -15.70 -3.62
N ARG A 21 34.07 -15.02 -4.68
CA ARG A 21 34.06 -15.56 -6.04
C ARG A 21 35.46 -15.96 -6.50
N ARG A 22 36.46 -15.09 -6.25
CA ARG A 22 37.86 -15.35 -6.65
C ARG A 22 38.52 -16.50 -5.89
N ARG A 23 38.21 -16.67 -4.60
CA ARG A 23 38.89 -17.66 -3.74
C ARG A 23 38.15 -18.99 -3.59
N TYR A 24 36.82 -18.96 -3.67
CA TYR A 24 35.97 -20.08 -3.27
C TYR A 24 34.88 -20.40 -4.31
N GLY A 25 34.85 -19.68 -5.44
CA GLY A 25 33.90 -19.90 -6.53
C GLY A 25 32.48 -19.41 -6.21
N ASP A 26 31.58 -19.63 -7.17
CA ASP A 26 30.20 -19.09 -7.12
C ASP A 26 29.34 -19.72 -6.01
N ASP A 27 29.67 -20.93 -5.52
CA ASP A 27 28.96 -21.57 -4.39
C ASP A 27 29.09 -20.75 -3.10
N ALA A 28 30.26 -20.19 -2.84
CA ALA A 28 30.51 -19.37 -1.66
C ALA A 28 29.78 -18.02 -1.74
N VAL A 29 29.66 -17.46 -2.94
CA VAL A 29 28.85 -16.24 -3.17
C VAL A 29 27.38 -16.54 -2.93
N ARG A 30 26.87 -17.67 -3.43
CA ARG A 30 25.49 -18.10 -3.19
C ARG A 30 25.19 -18.25 -1.70
N LYS A 31 26.07 -18.91 -0.93
CA LYS A 31 25.92 -19.05 0.52
C LYS A 31 25.98 -17.71 1.25
N LEU A 32 26.83 -16.77 0.82
CA LEU A 32 26.84 -15.42 1.37
C LEU A 32 25.50 -14.71 1.11
N ILE A 33 24.97 -14.79 -0.12
CA ILE A 33 23.66 -14.22 -0.46
C ILE A 33 22.56 -14.87 0.37
N GLU A 34 22.56 -16.19 0.56
CA GLU A 34 21.60 -16.89 1.41
C GLU A 34 21.67 -16.45 2.88
N VAL A 35 22.88 -16.23 3.42
CA VAL A 35 23.09 -15.78 4.81
C VAL A 35 22.72 -14.30 4.99
N LEU A 36 23.00 -13.46 3.99
CA LEU A 36 22.72 -12.02 4.03
C LEU A 36 21.28 -11.69 3.65
N THR A 37 20.60 -12.58 2.91
CA THR A 37 19.17 -12.45 2.65
C THR A 37 18.48 -12.66 3.99
N PRO A 38 17.83 -11.63 4.57
CA PRO A 38 17.07 -11.81 5.79
C PRO A 38 16.05 -12.92 5.53
N ALA A 39 15.86 -13.83 6.50
CA ALA A 39 14.81 -14.83 6.42
C ALA A 39 13.51 -14.14 5.96
N ARG A 40 13.08 -14.43 4.73
CA ARG A 40 11.89 -13.82 4.16
C ARG A 40 10.73 -14.22 5.07
N GLU A 41 10.03 -13.25 5.64
CA GLU A 41 8.77 -13.54 6.31
C GLU A 41 7.85 -14.19 5.26
N GLU A 42 7.50 -15.46 5.45
CA GLU A 42 6.60 -16.19 4.54
C GLU A 42 5.34 -15.35 4.27
N GLY A 43 5.03 -15.14 2.99
CA GLY A 43 3.88 -14.35 2.56
C GLY A 43 4.11 -12.84 2.40
N THR A 44 5.33 -12.34 2.56
CA THR A 44 5.68 -10.94 2.24
C THR A 44 6.19 -10.78 0.80
N ILE A 45 5.82 -9.67 0.16
CA ILE A 45 6.28 -9.29 -1.18
C ILE A 45 7.29 -8.15 -1.07
N ASP A 46 8.46 -8.36 -1.65
CA ASP A 46 9.52 -7.36 -1.78
C ASP A 46 9.38 -6.55 -3.08
N LEU A 47 9.98 -5.36 -3.08
CA LEU A 47 10.10 -4.50 -4.25
C LEU A 47 11.54 -4.61 -4.82
N PRO A 48 11.73 -4.44 -6.15
CA PRO A 48 10.72 -4.09 -7.14
C PRO A 48 9.83 -5.27 -7.54
N LEU A 49 8.53 -5.00 -7.75
CA LEU A 49 7.56 -6.01 -8.21
C LEU A 49 7.28 -5.83 -9.71
N ALA A 50 7.55 -6.87 -10.51
CA ALA A 50 7.20 -6.89 -11.92
C ALA A 50 5.67 -6.95 -12.11
N VAL A 51 5.17 -6.16 -13.06
CA VAL A 51 3.75 -6.04 -13.39
C VAL A 51 3.55 -6.48 -14.83
N TYR A 52 2.61 -7.39 -15.05
CA TYR A 52 2.32 -7.98 -16.35
C TYR A 52 0.91 -7.62 -16.82
N ASP A 53 0.74 -7.45 -18.13
CA ASP A 53 -0.57 -7.36 -18.77
C ASP A 53 -1.26 -8.74 -18.86
N GLU A 54 -2.46 -8.78 -19.44
CA GLU A 54 -3.21 -10.03 -19.62
C GLU A 54 -2.58 -11.00 -20.62
N LYS A 55 -1.66 -10.51 -21.46
CA LYS A 55 -0.91 -11.30 -22.44
C LYS A 55 0.41 -11.84 -21.88
N GLY A 56 0.75 -11.50 -20.64
CA GLY A 56 1.99 -11.90 -19.98
C GLY A 56 3.19 -11.02 -20.31
N ASN A 57 3.01 -9.87 -20.97
CA ASN A 57 4.08 -8.91 -21.21
C ASN A 57 4.31 -8.06 -19.96
N MET A 58 5.57 -7.86 -19.57
CA MET A 58 5.91 -6.94 -18.48
C MET A 58 5.64 -5.50 -18.94
N VAL A 59 4.72 -4.80 -18.28
CA VAL A 59 4.32 -3.43 -18.65
C VAL A 59 4.80 -2.37 -17.65
N ALA A 60 5.15 -2.77 -16.43
CA ALA A 60 5.72 -1.89 -15.43
C ALA A 60 6.53 -2.66 -14.37
N ARG A 61 7.29 -1.92 -13.55
CA ARG A 61 7.83 -2.38 -12.28
C ARG A 61 7.42 -1.43 -11.17
N ILE A 62 6.81 -1.94 -10.12
CA ILE A 62 6.55 -1.15 -8.90
C ILE A 62 7.85 -1.07 -8.14
N VAL A 63 8.35 0.14 -7.91
CA VAL A 63 9.69 0.37 -7.34
C VAL A 63 9.66 0.90 -5.91
N ASP A 64 8.54 1.50 -5.48
CA ASP A 64 8.42 2.13 -4.17
C ASP A 64 6.95 2.19 -3.73
N LEU A 65 6.68 1.85 -2.48
CA LEU A 65 5.39 1.99 -1.83
C LEU A 65 5.53 2.89 -0.60
N LYS A 66 4.89 4.06 -0.66
CA LYS A 66 4.83 5.00 0.47
C LYS A 66 3.43 5.10 1.02
N TYR A 67 3.33 5.56 2.25
CA TYR A 67 2.06 5.90 2.88
C TYR A 67 2.12 7.26 3.56
N GLU A 68 0.97 7.89 3.68
CA GLU A 68 0.75 9.13 4.42
C GLU A 68 -0.55 9.02 5.20
N PHE A 69 -0.56 9.44 6.47
CA PHE A 69 -1.80 9.71 7.17
C PHE A 69 -2.26 11.13 6.84
N VAL A 70 -3.50 11.27 6.40
CA VAL A 70 -4.06 12.55 5.99
C VAL A 70 -5.29 12.84 6.85
N LYS A 71 -5.20 13.87 7.68
CA LYS A 71 -6.30 14.34 8.52
C LYS A 71 -7.09 15.44 7.81
N GLY A 72 -8.41 15.36 7.87
CA GLY A 72 -9.32 16.40 7.37
C GLY A 72 -10.48 15.85 6.54
N LYS A 73 -11.62 16.57 6.55
CA LYS A 73 -12.83 16.14 5.84
C LYS A 73 -12.68 16.31 4.33
N ARG A 74 -13.18 15.32 3.58
CA ARG A 74 -13.31 15.39 2.12
C ARG A 74 -14.52 16.27 1.74
N LYS A 75 -14.42 17.60 1.91
CA LYS A 75 -15.48 18.55 1.48
C LYS A 75 -15.25 19.02 0.04
N GLY A 76 -15.94 18.40 -0.92
CA GLY A 76 -16.05 18.92 -2.30
C GLY A 76 -14.72 19.19 -3.04
N LYS A 77 -14.78 20.09 -4.04
CA LYS A 77 -13.65 20.48 -4.93
C LYS A 77 -12.57 21.35 -4.28
N ARG A 78 -12.71 21.76 -3.01
CA ARG A 78 -11.73 22.60 -2.31
C ARG A 78 -11.20 21.86 -1.09
N SER A 79 -9.97 21.38 -1.18
CA SER A 79 -9.25 20.61 -0.14
C SER A 79 -8.81 21.45 1.07
N ALA A 80 -9.53 22.52 1.39
CA ALA A 80 -9.20 23.37 2.54
C ALA A 80 -9.27 22.53 3.83
N GLY A 81 -8.11 22.29 4.45
CA GLY A 81 -7.98 21.59 5.72
C GLY A 81 -7.53 20.12 5.66
N ARG A 82 -6.99 19.61 4.54
CA ARG A 82 -6.30 18.30 4.54
C ARG A 82 -4.82 18.49 4.85
N GLN A 83 -4.36 17.87 5.93
CA GLN A 83 -2.98 17.95 6.40
C GLN A 83 -2.37 16.54 6.47
N VAL A 84 -1.13 16.40 5.98
CA VAL A 84 -0.33 15.20 6.21
C VAL A 84 0.16 15.24 7.66
N VAL A 85 -0.13 14.18 8.40
CA VAL A 85 0.20 14.06 9.82
C VAL A 85 0.98 12.76 10.05
N SER A 86 1.69 12.67 11.17
CA SER A 86 2.41 11.44 11.54
C SER A 86 1.47 10.30 11.94
N GLN A 87 0.29 10.63 12.47
CA GLN A 87 -0.75 9.69 12.87
C GLN A 87 -2.11 10.40 12.95
N CYS A 88 -3.21 9.68 12.73
CA CYS A 88 -4.56 10.16 13.04
C CYS A 88 -5.53 9.00 13.33
N THR A 89 -6.68 9.33 13.89
CA THR A 89 -7.77 8.39 14.21
C THR A 89 -9.12 9.05 13.93
N GLY A 90 -10.17 8.26 13.73
CA GLY A 90 -11.53 8.75 13.54
C GLY A 90 -11.91 8.99 12.07
N GLU A 91 -13.12 9.50 11.85
CA GLU A 91 -13.73 9.60 10.51
C GLU A 91 -12.97 10.53 9.55
N ASP A 92 -12.26 11.51 10.08
CA ASP A 92 -11.48 12.48 9.33
C ASP A 92 -10.05 11.98 9.03
N CYS A 93 -9.70 10.77 9.45
CA CYS A 93 -8.40 10.16 9.18
C CYS A 93 -8.43 9.28 7.92
N CYS A 94 -7.61 9.63 6.95
CA CYS A 94 -7.40 8.86 5.72
C CYS A 94 -6.01 8.25 5.69
N LEU A 95 -5.89 7.04 5.14
CA LEU A 95 -4.62 6.43 4.76
C LEU A 95 -4.43 6.64 3.26
N ARG A 96 -3.43 7.43 2.86
CA ARG A 96 -3.05 7.59 1.46
C ARG A 96 -1.87 6.68 1.16
N ILE A 97 -2.06 5.75 0.24
CA ILE A 97 -1.01 4.88 -0.30
C ILE A 97 -0.55 5.46 -1.63
N ILE A 98 0.76 5.58 -1.79
CA ILE A 98 1.45 6.12 -2.94
C ILE A 98 2.28 5.00 -3.55
N VAL A 99 1.94 4.63 -4.77
CA VAL A 99 2.66 3.62 -5.55
C VAL A 99 3.48 4.34 -6.59
N LYS A 100 4.79 4.11 -6.62
CA LYS A 100 5.63 4.52 -7.74
C LYS A 100 5.96 3.31 -8.60
N TYR A 101 5.87 3.51 -9.89
CA TYR A 101 6.18 2.47 -10.86
C TYR A 101 6.96 3.06 -12.03
N GLU A 102 7.74 2.21 -12.68
CA GLU A 102 8.53 2.53 -13.85
C GLU A 102 8.00 1.73 -15.04
N THR A 103 7.90 2.38 -16.20
CA THR A 103 7.67 1.75 -17.51
C THR A 103 8.94 1.90 -18.35
N GLU A 104 8.97 1.39 -19.58
CA GLU A 104 10.15 1.46 -20.46
C GLU A 104 10.62 2.88 -20.80
N GLY A 105 9.79 3.91 -20.57
CA GLY A 105 10.15 5.30 -20.89
C GLY A 105 9.85 6.33 -19.79
N GLU A 106 9.09 5.97 -18.76
CA GLU A 106 8.58 6.97 -17.81
C GLU A 106 8.47 6.43 -16.37
N ARG A 107 8.49 7.36 -15.42
CA ARG A 107 8.14 7.10 -14.01
C ARG A 107 6.73 7.61 -13.75
N GLY A 108 5.87 6.71 -13.29
CA GLY A 108 4.50 6.99 -12.92
C GLY A 108 4.27 6.95 -11.41
N GLN A 109 3.20 7.58 -10.97
CA GLN A 109 2.73 7.50 -9.60
C GLN A 109 1.21 7.34 -9.55
N LEU A 110 0.76 6.35 -8.80
CA LEU A 110 -0.64 6.09 -8.49
C LEU A 110 -0.91 6.37 -7.01
N LYS A 111 -1.99 7.10 -6.71
CA LYS A 111 -2.39 7.45 -5.33
C LYS A 111 -3.74 6.79 -5.01
N MET A 112 -3.80 6.07 -3.90
CA MET A 112 -5.00 5.46 -3.36
C MET A 112 -5.31 6.07 -2.01
N GLU A 113 -6.48 6.68 -1.84
CA GLU A 113 -6.90 7.24 -0.56
C GLU A 113 -7.99 6.39 0.06
N TRP A 114 -7.62 5.73 1.15
CA TRP A 114 -8.50 4.94 2.01
C TRP A 114 -9.08 5.82 3.11
N TYR A 115 -10.39 5.67 3.33
CA TYR A 115 -11.15 6.41 4.33
C TYR A 115 -12.22 5.52 4.95
N TRP A 116 -12.74 5.96 6.10
CA TRP A 116 -13.88 5.32 6.76
C TRP A 116 -15.19 5.80 6.12
N ALA A 117 -15.86 4.91 5.40
CA ALA A 117 -17.19 5.16 4.88
C ALA A 117 -18.24 4.83 5.94
N LYS A 118 -19.22 5.71 6.11
CA LYS A 118 -20.35 5.54 7.03
C LYS A 118 -21.44 4.71 6.37
N GLY A 119 -21.89 3.66 7.05
CA GLY A 119 -23.07 2.87 6.73
C GLY A 119 -24.07 2.94 7.88
N GLN A 120 -25.36 2.81 7.56
CA GLN A 120 -26.42 2.74 8.55
C GLN A 120 -27.24 1.47 8.33
N LYS A 121 -27.57 0.77 9.42
CA LYS A 121 -28.43 -0.40 9.39
C LYS A 121 -29.48 -0.30 10.49
N LYS A 122 -30.75 -0.53 10.14
CA LYS A 122 -31.82 -0.65 11.12
C LYS A 122 -31.69 -1.99 11.87
N LYS A 123 -31.78 -1.94 13.19
CA LYS A 123 -31.91 -3.10 14.08
C LYS A 123 -33.11 -2.84 15.00
N GLY A 124 -34.28 -3.38 14.64
CA GLY A 124 -35.54 -3.02 15.30
C GLY A 124 -35.84 -1.53 15.15
N GLU A 125 -36.16 -0.86 16.27
CA GLU A 125 -36.41 0.59 16.33
C GLU A 125 -35.12 1.43 16.34
N ALA A 126 -33.95 0.81 16.49
CA ALA A 126 -32.68 1.51 16.55
C ALA A 126 -31.99 1.56 15.18
N THR A 127 -31.30 2.68 14.90
CA THR A 127 -30.40 2.79 13.75
C THR A 127 -28.95 2.69 14.25
N VAL A 128 -28.22 1.69 13.75
CA VAL A 128 -26.81 1.49 14.07
C VAL A 128 -25.97 2.07 12.95
N THR A 129 -25.10 3.01 13.31
CA THR A 129 -24.05 3.49 12.41
C THR A 129 -22.84 2.55 12.49
N TYR A 130 -22.37 2.07 11.35
CA TYR A 130 -21.12 1.32 11.25
C TYR A 130 -20.17 1.97 10.24
N TYR A 131 -18.88 1.70 10.40
CA TYR A 131 -17.83 2.22 9.52
C TYR A 131 -17.13 1.07 8.81
N TYR A 132 -16.91 1.25 7.51
CA TYR A 132 -16.22 0.29 6.65
C TYR A 132 -15.15 0.98 5.82
N GLU A 133 -14.15 0.21 5.41
CA GLU A 133 -12.97 0.69 4.68
C GLU A 133 -13.35 0.91 3.22
N ARG A 134 -13.01 2.07 2.66
CA ARG A 134 -13.28 2.39 1.26
C ARG A 134 -12.18 3.24 0.65
N ALA A 135 -11.84 2.96 -0.60
CA ALA A 135 -11.08 3.86 -1.46
C ALA A 135 -11.82 4.05 -2.79
N ASN A 136 -11.77 5.27 -3.32
CA ASN A 136 -12.25 5.57 -4.68
C ASN A 136 -11.03 5.99 -5.50
N ILE A 137 -10.69 5.20 -6.52
CA ILE A 137 -9.50 5.38 -7.36
C ILE A 137 -9.97 5.74 -8.78
N SER A 138 -9.25 6.64 -9.44
CA SER A 138 -9.48 6.99 -10.85
C SER A 138 -8.33 6.43 -11.66
N ILE A 139 -8.63 5.45 -12.52
CA ILE A 139 -7.66 4.70 -13.32
C ILE A 139 -7.64 5.29 -14.73
N LYS A 140 -6.46 5.71 -15.18
CA LYS A 140 -6.29 6.49 -16.42
C LYS A 140 -5.91 5.65 -17.63
N ASN A 141 -5.13 4.59 -17.43
CA ASN A 141 -4.55 3.80 -18.52
C ASN A 141 -4.41 2.32 -18.13
N ASP A 142 -4.05 1.49 -19.10
CA ASP A 142 -3.93 0.03 -18.91
C ASP A 142 -2.76 -0.35 -17.99
N VAL A 143 -1.72 0.50 -17.91
CA VAL A 143 -0.61 0.30 -16.97
C VAL A 143 -1.10 0.43 -15.53
N GLU A 144 -1.89 1.46 -15.20
CA GLU A 144 -2.50 1.62 -13.88
C GLU A 144 -3.46 0.47 -13.55
N VAL A 145 -4.19 -0.05 -14.55
CA VAL A 145 -5.00 -1.28 -14.38
C VAL A 145 -4.12 -2.46 -13.96
N ALA A 146 -3.04 -2.71 -14.68
CA ALA A 146 -2.13 -3.82 -14.40
C ALA A 146 -1.44 -3.66 -13.04
N VAL A 147 -1.00 -2.43 -12.69
CA VAL A 147 -0.42 -2.10 -11.39
C VAL A 147 -1.41 -2.39 -10.26
N LEU A 148 -2.67 -1.99 -10.41
CA LEU A 148 -3.70 -2.26 -9.40
C LEU A 148 -4.00 -3.75 -9.27
N LYS A 149 -4.11 -4.48 -10.39
CA LYS A 149 -4.27 -5.94 -10.39
C LYS A 149 -3.11 -6.62 -9.68
N ALA A 150 -1.86 -6.22 -9.97
CA ALA A 150 -0.67 -6.74 -9.33
C ALA A 150 -0.64 -6.46 -7.82
N LEU A 151 -1.12 -5.29 -7.39
CA LEU A 151 -1.15 -4.89 -5.97
C LEU A 151 -2.27 -5.53 -5.17
N THR A 152 -3.47 -5.65 -5.72
CA THR A 152 -4.66 -6.04 -4.96
C THR A 152 -5.28 -7.37 -5.39
N GLY A 153 -4.78 -7.99 -6.46
CA GLY A 153 -5.36 -9.20 -7.05
C GLY A 153 -6.71 -9.00 -7.73
N LYS A 154 -7.23 -7.76 -7.74
CA LYS A 154 -8.55 -7.43 -8.30
C LYS A 154 -8.40 -6.94 -9.73
N SER A 155 -9.02 -7.65 -10.67
CA SER A 155 -9.18 -7.15 -12.04
C SER A 155 -10.12 -5.93 -12.04
N VAL A 156 -9.71 -4.87 -12.71
CA VAL A 156 -10.41 -3.59 -12.78
C VAL A 156 -10.34 -3.03 -14.20
N GLU A 157 -11.30 -2.20 -14.57
CA GLU A 157 -11.28 -1.46 -15.83
C GLU A 157 -10.88 0.00 -15.62
N LYS A 158 -10.59 0.71 -16.71
CA LYS A 158 -10.34 2.17 -16.67
C LYS A 158 -11.53 2.91 -16.07
N GLY A 159 -11.26 4.05 -15.44
CA GLY A 159 -12.27 4.90 -14.84
C GLY A 159 -12.33 4.82 -13.32
N LYS A 160 -13.50 5.09 -12.75
CA LYS A 160 -13.68 5.20 -11.30
C LYS A 160 -13.99 3.84 -10.69
N VAL A 161 -13.11 3.37 -9.83
CA VAL A 161 -13.25 2.06 -9.15
C VAL A 161 -13.30 2.23 -7.64
N ALA A 162 -14.18 1.46 -6.99
CA ALA A 162 -14.28 1.36 -5.55
C ALA A 162 -13.55 0.12 -5.03
N PHE A 163 -12.68 0.33 -4.05
CA PHE A 163 -11.98 -0.71 -3.30
C PHE A 163 -12.46 -0.76 -1.85
N PHE A 164 -12.41 -1.95 -1.27
CA PHE A 164 -12.89 -2.25 0.07
C PHE A 164 -11.84 -3.01 0.88
N ALA A 165 -12.23 -3.50 2.06
CA ALA A 165 -11.34 -4.12 3.03
C ALA A 165 -10.48 -5.26 2.48
N GLU A 166 -11.01 -6.05 1.54
CA GLU A 166 -10.28 -7.13 0.88
C GLU A 166 -9.07 -6.60 0.09
N GLN A 167 -9.26 -5.55 -0.71
CA GLN A 167 -8.15 -4.96 -1.48
C GLN A 167 -7.14 -4.27 -0.56
N LEU A 168 -7.58 -3.71 0.57
CA LEU A 168 -6.67 -3.19 1.59
C LEU A 168 -5.88 -4.31 2.28
N ASN A 169 -6.53 -5.46 2.53
CA ASN A 169 -5.87 -6.65 3.08
C ASN A 169 -4.80 -7.19 2.13
N ALA A 170 -5.06 -7.20 0.82
CA ALA A 170 -4.06 -7.60 -0.17
C ALA A 170 -2.80 -6.72 -0.12
N LEU A 171 -2.92 -5.44 0.26
CA LEU A 171 -1.76 -4.55 0.42
C LEU A 171 -0.93 -4.85 1.69
N ARG A 172 -1.45 -5.60 2.66
CA ARG A 172 -0.71 -5.97 3.89
C ARG A 172 0.42 -6.97 3.63
N ARG A 173 0.45 -7.62 2.47
CA ARG A 173 1.58 -8.48 2.07
C ARG A 173 2.85 -7.69 1.76
N PHE A 174 2.76 -6.38 1.58
CA PHE A 174 3.94 -5.52 1.43
C PHE A 174 4.40 -5.05 2.81
N LYS A 175 5.64 -5.41 3.18
CA LYS A 175 6.25 -5.06 4.48
C LYS A 175 6.14 -3.56 4.79
N GLN A 176 6.33 -2.71 3.78
CA GLN A 176 6.26 -1.25 3.88
C GLN A 176 4.86 -0.71 4.24
N LEU A 177 3.79 -1.45 3.95
CA LEU A 177 2.41 -1.01 4.14
C LEU A 177 1.71 -1.70 5.32
N ARG A 178 2.12 -2.93 5.68
CA ARG A 178 1.47 -3.75 6.71
C ARG A 178 1.22 -2.98 8.01
N ASN A 179 2.27 -2.39 8.59
CA ASN A 179 2.18 -1.68 9.87
C ASN A 179 1.32 -0.42 9.77
N ALA A 180 1.45 0.34 8.68
CA ALA A 180 0.67 1.55 8.45
C ALA A 180 -0.83 1.26 8.31
N ILE A 181 -1.20 0.16 7.62
CA ILE A 181 -2.58 -0.29 7.50
C ILE A 181 -3.14 -0.70 8.86
N ASP A 182 -2.38 -1.47 9.62
CA ASP A 182 -2.81 -1.94 10.94
C ASP A 182 -2.94 -0.77 11.93
N GLU A 183 -2.04 0.21 11.87
CA GLU A 183 -2.12 1.46 12.63
C GLU A 183 -3.34 2.29 12.26
N TRP A 184 -3.59 2.50 10.97
CA TRP A 184 -4.79 3.20 10.51
C TRP A 184 -6.07 2.53 11.01
N ARG A 185 -6.12 1.18 10.98
CA ARG A 185 -7.26 0.38 11.44
C ARG A 185 -7.50 0.47 12.94
N ARG A 186 -6.46 0.63 13.76
CA ARG A 186 -6.64 0.92 15.20
C ARG A 186 -7.38 2.24 15.43
N GLY A 187 -7.29 3.18 14.48
CA GLY A 187 -8.04 4.43 14.49
C GLY A 187 -9.48 4.34 13.98
N LYS A 188 -10.05 3.14 13.79
CA LYS A 188 -11.43 2.96 13.30
C LYS A 188 -12.45 3.69 14.19
N PRO A 189 -13.38 4.47 13.62
CA PRO A 189 -14.42 5.14 14.40
C PRO A 189 -15.33 4.12 15.10
N THR A 190 -15.68 4.40 16.36
CA THR A 190 -16.59 3.58 17.15
C THR A 190 -18.01 3.65 16.58
N PRO A 191 -18.74 2.52 16.47
CA PRO A 191 -20.15 2.52 16.11
C PRO A 191 -20.98 3.39 17.06
N GLN A 192 -21.86 4.22 16.51
CA GLN A 192 -22.81 5.02 17.29
C GLN A 192 -24.20 4.40 17.22
N HIS A 193 -24.84 4.25 18.38
CA HIS A 193 -26.21 3.78 18.51
C HIS A 193 -27.11 5.01 18.66
N VAL A 194 -28.05 5.21 17.74
CA VAL A 194 -29.07 6.25 17.86
C VAL A 194 -30.41 5.53 18.06
N GLN A 195 -31.02 5.72 19.23
CA GLN A 195 -32.40 5.29 19.48
C GLN A 195 -33.33 6.30 18.78
N SER A 196 -34.30 5.78 18.02
CA SER A 196 -35.35 6.64 17.45
C SER A 196 -36.19 7.22 18.60
N PRO A 197 -36.58 8.51 18.58
CA PRO A 197 -37.50 9.04 19.56
C PRO A 197 -38.81 8.23 19.49
N LYS A 198 -39.30 7.76 20.63
CA LYS A 198 -40.63 7.15 20.72
C LYS A 198 -41.66 8.23 20.34
N GLN A 199 -42.51 7.94 19.34
CA GLN A 199 -43.72 8.72 19.07
C GLN A 199 -44.79 8.41 20.11
#